data_AF-A0A7X4E4V8-F1
#
_entry.id   AF-A0A7X4E4V8-F1
#
_cell.length_a   1.000
_cell.length_b   1.000
_cell.length_c   1.000
_cell.angle_alpha   90.00
_cell.angle_beta   90.00
_cell.angle_gamma   90.00
#
_symmetry.space_group_name_H-M   'P 1'
#
loop_
_entity.id
_entity.type
_entity.pdbx_description
1 polymer ?
#
loop_
_entity_poly.entity_id
_entity_poly.type
_entity_poly.pdbx_seq_one_letter_code
_entity_poly.pdbx_strand_id
1 'polypeptide(L)' 'MARTVALSRTRNIGIMAHIDAGKTTTTERILFYTGITYKLGEVHDGTAVMDWMEQEQERGITITSAA' A
#
# COMPACT_ATOMS: atom_id res chain seq x y z
N MET A 1 24.27 -12.75 -1.87
CA MET A 1 24.35 -11.28 -2.00
C MET A 1 24.57 -10.67 -0.63
N ALA A 2 25.52 -9.75 -0.47
CA ALA A 2 25.70 -9.00 0.79
C ALA A 2 24.60 -7.93 0.92
N ARG A 3 24.11 -7.71 2.14
CA ARG A 3 22.97 -6.83 2.41
C ARG A 3 23.36 -5.35 2.24
N THR A 4 22.67 -4.61 1.38
CA THR A 4 22.93 -3.19 1.11
C THR A 4 22.48 -2.25 2.24
N VAL A 5 21.53 -2.68 3.08
CA VAL A 5 20.97 -1.89 4.19
C VAL A 5 21.28 -2.59 5.52
N ALA A 6 21.68 -1.86 6.56
CA ALA A 6 21.95 -2.43 7.89
C ALA A 6 20.67 -2.96 8.58
N LEU A 7 20.75 -4.07 9.33
CA LEU A 7 19.61 -4.71 10.03
C LEU A 7 18.86 -3.71 10.93
N SER A 8 19.59 -2.84 11.61
CA SER A 8 19.06 -1.77 12.45
C SER A 8 18.17 -0.75 11.72
N ARG A 9 18.29 -0.66 10.39
CA ARG A 9 17.54 0.29 9.53
C ARG A 9 16.38 -0.36 8.77
N THR A 10 16.19 -1.68 8.85
CA THR A 10 15.02 -2.35 8.26
C THR A 10 13.81 -2.22 9.18
N ARG A 11 12.63 -2.01 8.60
CA ARG A 11 11.34 -2.01 9.30
C ARG A 11 10.39 -2.93 8.54
N ASN A 12 9.93 -3.98 9.21
CA ASN A 12 8.87 -4.85 8.71
C ASN A 12 7.59 -4.38 9.39
N ILE A 13 6.64 -3.86 8.61
CA ILE A 13 5.38 -3.30 9.11
C ILE A 13 4.21 -3.88 8.31
N GLY A 14 3.07 -4.04 8.96
CA GLY A 14 1.81 -4.41 8.33
C GLY A 14 0.71 -3.48 8.81
N ILE A 15 -0.16 -3.04 7.90
CA ILE A 15 -1.27 -2.13 8.20
C ILE A 15 -2.56 -2.94 8.24
N MET A 16 -3.13 -3.09 9.43
CA MET A 16 -4.37 -3.82 9.68
C MET A 16 -5.38 -2.91 10.37
N ALA A 17 -6.61 -2.90 9.89
CA ALA A 17 -7.71 -2.11 10.44
C ALA A 17 -9.06 -2.69 9.98
N HIS A 18 -10.14 -2.18 10.54
CA HIS A 18 -11.51 -2.55 10.17
C HIS A 18 -11.84 -2.20 8.70
N ILE A 19 -12.91 -2.78 8.15
CA ILE A 19 -13.40 -2.44 6.80
C ILE A 19 -13.68 -0.92 6.76
N ASP A 20 -13.33 -0.27 5.65
CA ASP A 20 -13.45 1.19 5.43
C ASP A 20 -12.65 2.10 6.37
N ALA A 21 -11.75 1.56 7.19
CA ALA A 21 -10.87 2.35 8.06
C ALA A 21 -9.65 2.98 7.34
N GLY A 22 -9.61 2.95 6.00
CA GLY A 22 -8.55 3.60 5.22
C GLY A 22 -7.18 2.91 5.26
N LYS A 23 -7.13 1.57 5.44
CA LYS A 23 -5.88 0.78 5.37
C LYS A 23 -5.09 1.07 4.10
N THR A 24 -5.76 0.91 2.96
CA THR A 24 -5.18 1.02 1.63
C THR A 24 -4.75 2.45 1.33
N THR A 25 -5.60 3.43 1.68
CA THR A 25 -5.27 4.85 1.59
C THR A 25 -4.02 5.19 2.40
N THR A 26 -3.87 4.64 3.60
CA THR A 26 -2.69 4.88 4.45
C THR A 26 -1.43 4.29 3.82
N THR A 27 -1.51 3.09 3.25
CA THR A 27 -0.40 2.46 2.52
C THR A 27 0.05 3.30 1.33
N GLU A 28 -0.88 3.76 0.50
CA GLU A 28 -0.59 4.62 -0.67
C GLU A 28 0.11 5.92 -0.26
N ARG A 29 -0.31 6.53 0.84
CA ARG A 29 0.34 7.74 1.39
C ARG A 29 1.77 7.45 1.84
N ILE A 30 2.04 6.31 2.49
CA ILE A 30 3.39 5.93 2.90
C ILE A 30 4.31 5.78 1.67
N LEU A 31 3.84 5.15 0.60
CA LEU A 31 4.62 5.00 -0.64
C LEU A 31 4.90 6.34 -1.31
N PHE A 32 3.91 7.23 -1.33
CA PHE A 32 4.06 8.57 -1.88
C PHE A 32 5.08 9.39 -1.08
N TYR A 33 4.94 9.45 0.25
CA TYR A 33 5.85 10.22 1.10
C TYR A 33 7.27 9.64 1.20
N THR A 34 7.44 8.33 1.00
CA THR A 34 8.76 7.70 0.90
C THR A 34 9.41 7.86 -0.47
N GLY A 35 8.68 8.43 -1.45
CA GLY A 35 9.16 8.65 -2.81
C GLY A 35 9.21 7.39 -3.67
N ILE A 36 8.58 6.28 -3.25
CA ILE A 36 8.49 5.05 -4.03
C ILE A 36 7.49 5.22 -5.18
N THR A 37 6.39 5.95 -4.95
CA THR A 37 5.38 6.25 -5.98
C THR A 37 5.30 7.76 -6.23
N TYR A 38 5.26 8.16 -7.50
CA TYR A 38 5.22 9.57 -7.93
C TYR A 38 3.80 10.14 -8.09
N LYS A 39 2.78 9.28 -8.00
CA LYS A 39 1.36 9.61 -8.05
C LYS A 39 0.70 9.28 -6.73
N LEU A 40 -0.19 10.15 -6.30
CA LEU A 40 -1.03 9.94 -5.14
C LEU A 40 -2.26 9.14 -5.60
N GLY A 41 -2.26 7.82 -5.37
CA GLY A 41 -3.42 6.98 -5.67
C GLY A 41 -4.50 7.13 -4.59
N GLU A 42 -5.75 7.30 -5.01
CA GLU A 42 -6.91 7.20 -4.12
C GLU A 42 -7.76 5.99 -4.51
N VAL A 43 -8.11 5.20 -3.50
CA VAL A 43 -8.92 3.98 -3.62
C VAL A 43 -10.31 4.31 -4.17
N HIS A 44 -10.88 5.44 -3.74
CA HIS A 44 -12.21 5.89 -4.18
C HIS A 44 -12.25 6.26 -5.67
N ASP A 45 -11.11 6.68 -6.23
CA ASP A 45 -10.98 7.05 -7.65
C ASP A 45 -10.48 5.88 -8.51
N GLY A 46 -10.30 4.68 -7.93
CA GLY A 46 -9.76 3.51 -8.64
C GLY A 46 -8.31 3.68 -9.12
N THR A 47 -7.60 4.67 -8.58
CA THR A 47 -6.21 4.99 -8.96
C THR A 47 -5.17 4.40 -8.00
N ALA A 48 -5.62 3.66 -6.98
CA ALA A 48 -4.75 2.94 -6.07
C ALA A 48 -3.92 1.90 -6.84
N VAL A 49 -2.60 1.98 -6.70
CA VAL A 49 -1.67 1.07 -7.39
C VAL A 49 -1.63 -0.29 -6.68
N MET A 50 -1.98 -0.31 -5.39
CA MET A 50 -1.98 -1.52 -4.57
C MET A 50 -3.16 -2.46 -4.84
N ASP A 51 -4.31 -1.94 -5.24
CA ASP A 51 -5.48 -2.73 -5.63
C ASP A 51 -5.40 -3.01 -7.15
N TRP A 52 -4.63 -4.03 -7.54
CA TRP A 52 -4.38 -4.37 -8.95
C TRP A 52 -5.45 -5.30 -9.53
N MET A 53 -6.23 -5.97 -8.68
CA MET A 53 -7.33 -6.81 -9.15
C MET A 53 -8.55 -5.93 -9.47
N GLU A 54 -9.19 -6.18 -10.61
CA GLU A 54 -10.39 -5.45 -11.04
C GLU A 54 -11.51 -5.53 -9.98
N GLN A 55 -11.62 -6.67 -9.28
CA GLN A 55 -12.56 -6.88 -8.18
C GLN A 55 -12.26 -6.06 -6.92
N GLU A 56 -10.99 -5.74 -6.68
CA GLU A 56 -10.58 -4.87 -5.57
C GLU A 56 -10.98 -3.43 -5.86
N GLN A 57 -10.76 -2.97 -7.11
CA GLN A 57 -11.15 -1.64 -7.57
C GLN A 57 -12.68 -1.46 -7.65
N GLU A 58 -13.42 -2.45 -8.18
CA GLU A 58 -14.88 -2.38 -8.30
C GLU A 58 -15.60 -2.36 -6.94
N ARG A 59 -15.03 -3.03 -5.93
CA ARG A 59 -15.66 -3.20 -4.61
C ARG A 59 -15.05 -2.32 -3.52
N GLY A 60 -13.96 -1.63 -3.80
CA GLY A 60 -13.24 -0.83 -2.81
C GLY A 60 -12.69 -1.64 -1.63
N ILE A 61 -12.36 -2.92 -1.86
CA ILE A 61 -11.81 -3.82 -0.82
C ILE A 61 -10.42 -4.30 -1.24
N THR A 62 -9.54 -4.47 -0.26
CA THR A 62 -8.23 -5.12 -0.49
C THR A 62 -8.35 -6.61 -0.16
N ILE A 63 -8.10 -7.47 -1.15
CA ILE A 63 -8.19 -8.93 -1.09
C ILE A 63 -6.77 -9.52 -0.99
N THR A 64 -5.84 -9.02 -1.81
CA THR A 64 -4.45 -9.46 -1.86
C THR A 64 -3.55 -8.38 -1.28
N SER A 65 -2.93 -8.64 -0.13
CA SER A 65 -1.83 -7.80 0.35
C SER A 65 -0.60 -8.09 -0.50
N ALA A 66 -0.03 -7.08 -1.18
CA ALA A 66 1.25 -7.23 -1.87
C ALA A 66 2.30 -7.80 -0.91
N ALA A 67 2.75 -9.02 -1.18
CA ALA A 67 3.74 -9.76 -0.39
C ALA A 67 5.18 -9.44 -0.83
#